data_AF-A0A7X6S2I4-F1
#
_entry.id   AF-A0A7X6S2I4-F1
#
_cell.length_a   1.000
_cell.length_b   1.000
_cell.length_c   1.000
_cell.angle_alpha   90.00
_cell.angle_beta   90.00
_cell.angle_gamma   90.00
#
_symmetry.space_group_name_H-M   'P 1'
#
loop_
_entity.id
_entity.type
_entity.pdbx_description
1 polymer ?
#
loop_
_entity_poly.entity_id
_entity_poly.type
_entity_poly.pdbx_seq_one_letter_code
_entity_poly.pdbx_strand_id
1 'polypeptide(L)'
;MSVVDDLKKYKELLDSGVLTQEEFDVKKAELLKQSDNNVLNNYVQDVTANPNPTGVRSNKSKIVAGILGIFLGSLGIHNFYLGKTARGLTQLILTIFGWLTAIFIIGYLIIVIVDIWVFIEGILILISNRGSKWHLDGFGNELND
;
A
#
# COMPACT_ATOMS: atom_id res chain seq x y z
N MET A 1 -0.24 -15.93 23.05
CA MET A 1 -0.66 -17.24 23.60
C MET A 1 -1.40 -17.96 22.48
N SER A 2 -1.01 -19.18 22.12
CA SER A 2 -1.65 -19.92 21.04
C SER A 2 -2.93 -20.58 21.53
N VAL A 3 -3.96 -20.70 20.70
CA VAL A 3 -5.18 -21.48 20.99
C VAL A 3 -4.83 -22.92 21.38
N VAL A 4 -3.73 -23.45 20.84
CA VAL A 4 -3.18 -24.76 21.20
C VAL A 4 -2.68 -24.81 22.65
N ASP A 5 -2.13 -23.70 23.16
CA ASP A 5 -1.66 -23.59 24.55
C ASP A 5 -2.86 -23.56 25.51
N ASP A 6 -3.92 -22.84 25.15
CA ASP A 6 -5.14 -22.76 25.95
C ASP A 6 -5.87 -24.12 25.99
N LEU A 7 -5.96 -24.84 24.87
CA LEU A 7 -6.55 -26.18 24.82
C LEU A 7 -5.77 -27.20 25.66
N LYS A 8 -4.43 -27.12 25.68
CA LYS A 8 -3.60 -27.97 26.55
C LYS A 8 -3.90 -27.70 28.02
N LYS A 9 -3.99 -26.44 28.42
CA LYS A 9 -4.37 -26.05 29.78
C LYS A 9 -5.76 -26.56 30.16
N TYR A 10 -6.74 -26.45 29.26
CA TYR A 10 -8.08 -26.98 29.54
C TYR A 10 -8.11 -28.50 29.63
N LYS A 11 -7.28 -29.19 28.85
CA LYS A 11 -7.12 -30.64 28.96
C LYS A 11 -6.49 -31.03 30.30
N GLU A 12 -5.50 -30.29 30.78
CA GLU A 12 -4.94 -30.49 32.13
C GLU A 12 -5.98 -30.25 33.23
N LEU A 13 -6.84 -29.24 33.07
CA LEU A 13 -7.92 -28.97 34.02
C LEU A 13 -8.98 -30.08 34.04
N LEU A 14 -9.28 -30.67 32.88
CA LEU A 14 -10.11 -31.87 32.76
C LEU A 14 -9.46 -33.08 33.45
N ASP A 15 -8.18 -33.33 33.13
CA ASP A 15 -7.42 -34.46 33.68
C ASP A 15 -7.25 -34.35 35.22
N SER A 16 -7.25 -33.12 35.77
CA SER A 16 -7.21 -32.85 37.22
C SER A 16 -8.56 -32.94 37.94
N GLY A 17 -9.65 -33.20 37.21
CA GLY A 17 -11.02 -33.28 37.76
C GLY A 17 -11.64 -31.94 38.17
N VAL A 18 -10.97 -30.82 37.87
CA VAL A 18 -11.43 -29.46 38.15
C VAL A 18 -12.48 -29.01 37.15
N LEU A 19 -12.45 -29.56 35.94
CA LEU A 19 -13.35 -29.22 34.84
C LEU A 19 -14.12 -30.46 34.40
N THR A 20 -15.42 -30.32 34.18
CA THR A 20 -16.23 -31.40 33.60
C THR A 20 -16.04 -31.49 32.08
N GLN A 21 -16.36 -32.65 31.49
CA GLN A 21 -16.24 -32.85 30.04
C GLN A 21 -17.12 -31.88 29.24
N GLU A 22 -18.32 -31.57 29.76
CA GLU A 22 -19.24 -30.62 29.13
C GLU A 22 -18.66 -29.20 29.12
N GLU A 23 -18.08 -28.75 30.23
CA GLU A 23 -17.41 -27.44 30.31
C GLU A 23 -16.16 -27.38 29.43
N PHE A 24 -15.43 -28.49 29.29
CA PHE A 24 -14.30 -28.60 28.38
C PHE A 24 -14.75 -28.44 26.92
N ASP A 25 -15.82 -29.13 26.52
CA ASP A 25 -16.32 -29.09 25.15
C ASP A 25 -16.87 -27.71 24.77
N VAL A 26 -17.57 -27.03 25.69
CA VAL A 26 -18.04 -25.64 25.51
C VAL A 26 -16.86 -24.69 25.32
N LYS A 27 -15.85 -24.75 26.19
CA LYS A 27 -14.69 -23.84 26.12
C LYS A 27 -13.81 -24.11 24.90
N LYS A 28 -13.67 -25.37 24.49
CA LYS A 28 -13.00 -25.73 23.24
C LYS A 28 -13.72 -25.13 22.02
N ALA A 29 -15.05 -25.21 21.98
CA ALA A 29 -15.84 -24.63 20.90
C ALA A 29 -15.76 -23.09 20.88
N GLU A 30 -15.72 -22.43 22.04
CA GLU A 30 -15.52 -20.98 22.15
C GLU A 30 -14.14 -20.55 21.64
N LEU A 31 -13.08 -21.26 22.04
CA LEU A 31 -11.72 -20.97 21.60
C LEU A 31 -11.55 -21.11 20.09
N LEU A 32 -12.17 -22.13 19.48
CA LEU A 32 -12.14 -22.32 18.03
C LEU A 32 -12.89 -21.20 17.30
N LYS A 33 -14.10 -20.84 17.75
CA LYS A 33 -14.84 -19.70 17.18
C LYS A 33 -14.10 -18.37 17.35
N GLN A 34 -13.44 -18.17 18.49
CA GLN A 34 -12.65 -16.97 18.74
C GLN A 34 -11.41 -16.91 17.84
N SER A 35 -10.75 -18.05 17.62
CA SER A 35 -9.65 -18.16 16.63
C SER A 35 -10.11 -17.74 15.25
N ASP A 36 -11.25 -18.27 14.79
CA ASP A 36 -11.83 -17.94 13.49
C ASP A 36 -12.15 -16.44 13.40
N ASN A 37 -12.84 -15.88 14.40
CA ASN A 37 -13.15 -14.44 14.44
C ASN A 37 -11.90 -13.56 14.42
N ASN A 38 -10.83 -13.94 15.11
CA ASN A 38 -9.57 -13.19 15.08
C ASN A 38 -8.91 -13.25 13.71
N VAL A 39 -8.95 -14.41 13.03
CA VAL A 39 -8.45 -14.56 11.65
C VAL A 39 -9.30 -13.72 10.69
N LEU A 40 -10.62 -13.74 10.82
CA LEU A 40 -11.52 -12.93 10.00
C LEU A 40 -11.32 -11.44 10.24
N ASN A 41 -11.19 -11.00 11.49
CA ASN A 41 -10.92 -9.61 11.83
C ASN A 41 -9.57 -9.16 11.28
N ASN A 42 -8.51 -9.97 11.38
CA ASN A 42 -7.21 -9.66 10.79
C ASN A 42 -7.28 -9.59 9.26
N TYR A 43 -7.98 -10.52 8.61
CA TYR A 43 -8.20 -10.48 7.16
C TYR A 43 -8.96 -9.20 6.74
N VAL A 44 -10.06 -8.89 7.42
CA VAL A 44 -10.84 -7.67 7.13
C VAL A 44 -10.01 -6.42 7.41
N GLN A 45 -9.21 -6.40 8.47
CA GLN A 45 -8.35 -5.28 8.83
C GLN A 45 -7.21 -5.11 7.81
N ASP A 46 -6.63 -6.19 7.29
CA ASP A 46 -5.62 -6.16 6.22
C ASP A 46 -6.19 -5.68 4.88
N VAL A 47 -7.46 -5.97 4.60
CA VAL A 47 -8.17 -5.54 3.38
C VAL A 47 -8.67 -4.09 3.49
N THR A 48 -8.96 -3.59 4.69
CA THR A 48 -9.55 -2.26 4.91
C THR A 48 -8.58 -1.18 5.38
N ALA A 49 -7.53 -1.53 6.14
CA ALA A 49 -6.62 -0.56 6.76
C ALA A 49 -5.36 -0.26 5.93
N ASN A 50 -5.01 -1.13 4.99
CA ASN A 50 -3.87 -0.94 4.12
C ASN A 50 -4.29 -1.29 2.69
N PRO A 51 -4.08 -0.42 1.68
CA PRO A 51 -3.99 -0.89 0.30
C PRO A 51 -2.70 -1.72 0.21
N ASN A 52 -2.72 -2.89 0.85
CA ASN A 52 -1.57 -3.73 1.03
C ASN A 52 -1.07 -4.10 -0.37
N PRO A 53 0.24 -3.99 -0.60
CA PRO A 53 0.83 -4.53 -1.80
C PRO A 53 0.41 -5.99 -1.90
N THR A 54 0.22 -6.47 -3.12
CA THR A 54 -0.16 -7.86 -3.45
C THR A 54 0.80 -8.94 -2.90
N GLY A 55 1.78 -8.57 -2.07
CA GLY A 55 2.96 -9.35 -1.71
C GLY A 55 3.93 -9.49 -2.88
N VAL A 56 3.54 -9.03 -4.07
CA VAL A 56 4.31 -9.13 -5.30
C VAL A 56 5.21 -7.92 -5.41
N ARG A 57 6.51 -8.17 -5.59
CA ARG A 57 7.47 -7.14 -5.97
C ARG A 57 7.27 -6.78 -7.43
N SER A 58 7.13 -5.50 -7.70
CA SER A 58 7.21 -4.92 -9.02
C SER A 58 8.63 -5.10 -9.58
N ASN A 59 8.75 -5.33 -10.88
CA ASN A 59 10.04 -5.28 -11.57
C ASN A 59 10.53 -3.83 -11.81
N LYS A 60 9.78 -2.84 -11.34
CA LYS A 60 10.08 -1.41 -11.46
C LYS A 60 10.94 -0.95 -10.29
N SER A 61 11.97 -0.14 -10.54
CA SER A 61 12.84 0.42 -9.49
C SER A 61 12.35 1.80 -9.04
N LYS A 62 12.34 2.04 -7.72
CA LYS A 62 12.02 3.34 -7.13
C LYS A 62 13.05 4.41 -7.48
N ILE A 63 14.33 4.04 -7.55
CA ILE A 63 15.42 4.95 -7.88
C ILE A 63 15.24 5.44 -9.31
N VAL A 64 14.95 4.52 -10.24
CA VAL A 64 14.69 4.87 -11.64
C VAL A 64 13.48 5.79 -11.74
N ALA A 65 12.37 5.47 -11.06
CA ALA A 65 11.17 6.30 -11.08
C ALA A 65 11.42 7.70 -10.49
N GLY A 66 12.14 7.80 -9.38
CA GLY A 66 12.48 9.07 -8.73
C GLY A 66 13.41 9.95 -9.57
N ILE A 67 14.44 9.36 -10.18
CA ILE A 67 15.35 10.08 -11.10
C ILE A 67 14.58 10.55 -12.34
N LEU A 68 13.74 9.71 -12.94
CA LEU A 68 12.86 10.12 -14.05
C LEU A 68 11.93 11.26 -13.63
N GLY A 69 11.46 11.26 -12.38
CA GLY A 69 10.61 12.32 -11.84
C GLY A 69 11.34 13.66 -11.73
N ILE A 70 12.61 13.66 -11.36
CA ILE A 70 13.39 14.90 -11.21
C ILE A 70 13.80 15.46 -12.57
N PHE A 71 14.31 14.63 -13.49
CA PHE A 71 14.86 15.12 -14.76
C PHE A 71 13.80 15.24 -15.86
N LEU A 72 12.87 14.28 -15.93
CA LEU A 72 11.87 14.15 -17.00
C LEU A 72 10.44 14.26 -16.43
N GLY A 73 10.32 14.97 -15.31
CA GLY A 73 9.10 15.08 -14.53
C GLY A 73 7.97 15.78 -15.25
N SER A 74 8.25 16.94 -15.84
CA SER A 74 7.27 17.77 -16.55
C SER A 74 6.58 17.04 -17.71
N LEU A 75 7.20 15.98 -18.24
CA LEU A 75 6.62 15.11 -19.28
C LEU A 75 5.73 13.98 -18.71
N GLY A 76 5.73 13.75 -17.40
CA GLY A 76 4.99 12.68 -16.73
C GLY A 76 5.59 11.28 -16.88
N ILE A 77 6.85 11.16 -17.33
CA ILE A 77 7.47 9.88 -17.71
C ILE A 77 7.63 8.93 -16.52
N HIS A 78 7.91 9.44 -15.32
CA HIS A 78 7.95 8.64 -14.09
C HIS A 78 6.60 7.98 -13.77
N ASN A 79 5.48 8.70 -13.99
CA ASN A 79 4.14 8.15 -13.80
C ASN A 79 3.82 7.08 -14.86
N PHE A 80 4.23 7.26 -16.12
CA PHE A 80 4.14 6.21 -17.14
C PHE A 80 5.01 4.98 -16.80
N TYR A 81 6.22 5.20 -16.30
CA TYR A 81 7.12 4.12 -15.88
C TYR A 81 6.49 3.26 -14.78
N LEU A 82 5.83 3.91 -13.81
CA LEU A 82 5.09 3.26 -12.73
C LEU A 82 3.76 2.64 -13.19
N GLY A 83 3.34 2.77 -14.45
CA GLY A 83 2.03 2.27 -14.91
C GLY A 83 0.84 3.15 -14.49
N LYS A 84 1.10 4.35 -13.95
CA LYS A 84 0.09 5.37 -13.59
C LYS A 84 -0.25 6.23 -14.82
N THR A 85 -0.75 5.58 -15.88
CA THR A 85 -0.97 6.21 -17.20
C THR A 85 -1.90 7.42 -17.15
N ALA A 86 -2.97 7.37 -16.35
CA ALA A 86 -3.88 8.50 -16.21
C ALA A 86 -3.18 9.75 -15.67
N ARG A 87 -2.33 9.61 -14.63
CA ARG A 87 -1.59 10.73 -14.04
C ARG A 87 -0.52 11.27 -14.98
N GLY A 88 0.24 10.38 -15.61
CA GLY A 88 1.24 10.76 -16.61
C GLY A 88 0.61 11.50 -17.79
N LEU A 89 -0.56 11.04 -18.25
CA LEU A 89 -1.29 11.68 -19.34
C LEU A 89 -1.84 13.05 -18.92
N THR A 90 -2.40 13.18 -17.72
CA THR A 90 -2.84 14.49 -17.20
C THR A 90 -1.67 15.47 -17.13
N GLN A 91 -0.50 15.04 -16.63
CA GLN A 91 0.70 15.88 -16.60
C GLN A 91 1.14 16.28 -18.00
N LEU A 92 1.19 15.35 -18.95
CA LEU A 92 1.55 15.65 -20.34
C LEU A 92 0.61 16.67 -20.98
N ILE A 93 -0.71 16.51 -20.78
CA ILE A 93 -1.72 17.45 -21.30
C ILE A 93 -1.58 18.82 -20.64
N LEU A 94 -1.40 18.87 -19.31
CA LEU A 94 -1.21 20.14 -18.59
C LEU A 94 0.05 20.86 -19.05
N THR A 95 1.14 20.13 -19.27
CA THR A 95 2.38 20.71 -19.76
C THR A 95 2.21 21.26 -21.18
N ILE A 96 1.59 20.50 -22.09
CA ILE A 96 1.29 20.98 -23.46
C ILE A 96 0.37 22.20 -23.42
N PHE A 97 -0.67 22.17 -22.59
CA PHE A 97 -1.61 23.28 -22.43
C PHE A 97 -0.95 24.51 -21.80
N GLY A 98 -0.05 24.30 -20.83
CA GLY A 98 0.77 25.35 -20.23
C GLY A 98 1.65 26.02 -21.28
N TRP A 99 2.32 25.26 -22.14
CA TRP A 99 3.10 25.80 -23.25
C TRP A 99 2.23 26.53 -24.29
N LEU A 100 1.05 25.99 -24.61
CA LEU A 100 0.12 26.63 -25.55
C LEU A 100 -0.39 27.98 -25.03
N THR A 101 -0.70 28.04 -23.74
CA THR A 101 -1.18 29.27 -23.07
C THR A 101 -0.05 30.19 -22.60
N ALA A 102 1.21 29.77 -22.70
CA ALA A 102 2.38 30.58 -22.35
C ALA A 102 2.49 31.84 -23.22
N ILE A 103 1.90 31.83 -24.41
CA ILE A 103 1.81 33.01 -25.29
C ILE A 103 1.07 34.18 -24.61
N PHE A 104 0.16 33.88 -23.68
CA PHE A 104 -0.57 34.86 -22.88
C PHE A 104 0.07 35.13 -21.51
N ILE A 105 1.31 34.68 -21.29
CA ILE A 105 2.08 34.75 -20.01
C ILE A 105 1.47 33.88 -18.90
N ILE A 106 0.14 33.69 -18.87
CA ILE A 106 -0.57 32.86 -17.89
C ILE A 106 -0.09 31.40 -17.88
N GLY A 107 0.34 30.87 -19.03
CA GLY A 107 0.83 29.51 -19.13
C GLY A 107 2.12 29.24 -18.36
N TYR A 108 2.97 30.26 -18.14
CA TYR A 108 4.15 30.11 -17.28
C TYR A 108 3.78 29.79 -15.83
N LEU A 109 2.69 30.36 -15.33
CA LEU A 109 2.21 30.08 -13.97
C LEU A 109 1.79 28.60 -13.85
N ILE A 110 1.11 28.08 -14.87
CA ILE A 110 0.67 26.68 -14.93
C ILE A 110 1.88 25.75 -14.96
N ILE A 111 2.88 26.04 -15.80
CA ILE A 111 4.10 25.22 -15.91
C ILE A 111 4.83 25.16 -14.57
N VAL A 112 5.03 26.30 -13.89
CA VAL A 112 5.70 26.34 -12.58
C VAL A 112 4.96 25.50 -11.52
N ILE A 113 3.62 25.58 -11.50
CA ILE A 113 2.81 24.78 -10.57
C ILE A 113 2.98 23.28 -10.84
N VAL A 114 2.97 22.89 -12.12
CA VAL A 114 3.17 21.49 -12.54
C VAL A 114 4.57 21.01 -12.17
N ASP A 115 5.60 21.80 -12.42
CA ASP A 115 6.99 21.45 -12.11
C ASP A 115 7.19 21.23 -10.60
N ILE A 116 6.62 22.09 -9.75
CA ILE A 116 6.67 21.91 -8.29
C ILE A 116 5.98 20.63 -7.87
N TRP A 117 4.77 20.36 -8.39
CA TRP A 117 4.05 19.13 -8.10
C TRP A 117 4.90 17.91 -8.46
N VAL A 118 5.47 17.87 -9.66
CA VAL A 118 6.24 16.71 -10.09
C VAL A 118 7.55 16.56 -9.31
N PHE A 119 8.22 17.67 -9.00
CA PHE A 119 9.43 17.64 -8.18
C PHE A 119 9.18 17.02 -6.80
N ILE A 120 8.06 17.40 -6.16
CA ILE A 120 7.63 16.81 -4.90
C ILE A 120 7.34 15.32 -5.05
N GLU A 121 6.63 14.89 -6.09
CA GLU A 121 6.38 13.46 -6.35
C GLU A 121 7.67 12.67 -6.56
N GLY A 122 8.63 13.21 -7.32
CA GLY A 122 9.95 12.60 -7.55
C GLY A 122 10.71 12.37 -6.24
N ILE A 123 10.75 13.38 -5.36
CA ILE A 123 11.37 13.26 -4.03
C ILE A 123 10.62 12.22 -3.18
N LEU A 124 9.28 12.28 -3.13
CA LEU A 124 8.46 11.35 -2.34
C LEU A 124 8.67 9.90 -2.76
N ILE A 125 8.87 9.63 -4.05
CA ILE A 125 9.19 8.28 -4.55
C ILE A 125 10.58 7.85 -4.08
N LEU A 126 11.59 8.73 -4.10
CA LEU A 126 12.95 8.40 -3.65
C LEU A 126 13.01 8.08 -2.16
N ILE A 127 12.29 8.84 -1.33
CA ILE A 127 12.22 8.61 0.12
C ILE A 127 11.14 7.60 0.52
N SER A 128 10.45 6.99 -0.46
CA SER A 128 9.37 6.06 -0.18
C SER A 128 9.88 4.80 0.51
N ASN A 129 9.16 4.39 1.54
CA ASN A 129 9.36 3.13 2.25
C ASN A 129 8.29 2.12 1.86
N ARG A 130 8.58 0.83 2.04
CA ARG A 130 7.64 -0.29 1.86
C ARG A 130 6.35 -0.03 2.64
N GLY A 131 5.21 -0.43 2.06
CA GLY A 131 3.88 -0.13 2.60
C GLY A 131 3.39 1.32 2.42
N SER A 132 4.21 2.24 1.90
CA SER A 132 3.72 3.59 1.56
C SER A 132 3.10 3.62 0.16
N LYS A 133 2.07 4.45 -0.02
CA LYS A 133 1.41 4.67 -1.34
C LYS A 133 2.35 5.12 -2.47
N TRP A 134 3.51 5.69 -2.11
CA TRP A 134 4.52 6.19 -3.03
C TRP A 134 5.51 5.09 -3.46
N HIS A 135 5.55 3.99 -2.73
CA HIS A 135 6.35 2.79 -3.03
C HIS A 135 5.56 1.75 -3.84
N LEU A 136 4.40 2.14 -4.39
CA LEU A 136 3.55 1.27 -5.19
C LEU A 136 3.52 1.72 -6.66
N ASP A 137 3.57 0.74 -7.55
CA ASP A 137 3.26 0.94 -8.96
C ASP A 137 1.74 1.12 -9.18
N GLY A 138 1.33 1.37 -10.42
CA GLY A 138 -0.07 1.56 -10.82
C GLY A 138 -0.94 0.30 -10.69
N PHE A 139 -0.33 -0.86 -10.47
CA PHE A 139 -1.00 -2.14 -10.24
C PHE A 139 -1.04 -2.52 -8.76
N GLY A 140 -0.45 -1.70 -7.87
CA GLY A 140 -0.38 -1.97 -6.44
C GLY A 140 0.78 -2.90 -6.03
N ASN A 141 1.77 -3.14 -6.88
CA ASN A 141 2.96 -3.92 -6.51
C ASN A 141 4.03 -3.02 -5.89
N GLU A 142 4.82 -3.55 -4.96
CA GLU A 142 5.92 -2.80 -4.32
C GLU A 142 7.07 -2.55 -5.27
N LEU A 143 7.60 -1.33 -5.32
CA LEU A 143 8.79 -1.02 -6.11
C LEU A 143 10.04 -1.72 -5.55
N ASN A 144 10.98 -2.03 -6.43
CA ASN A 144 12.30 -2.45 -5.99
C ASN A 144 13.11 -1.24 -5.51
N ASP A 145 13.81 -1.42 -4.39
CA ASP A 145 14.74 -0.44 -3.85
C ASP A 145 15.94 -0.22 -4.77
#